data_AF-A0A1Z2SL26-F1
#
_entry.id   AF-A0A1Z2SL26-F1
#
_cell.length_a   1.000
_cell.length_b   1.000
_cell.length_c   1.000
_cell.angle_alpha   90.00
_cell.angle_beta   90.00
_cell.angle_gamma   90.00
#
_symmetry.space_group_name_H-M   'P 1'
#
loop_
_entity.id
_entity.type
_entity.pdbx_description
1 polymer ?
#
loop_
_entity_poly.entity_id
_entity_poly.type
_entity_poly.pdbx_seq_one_letter_code
_entity_poly.pdbx_strand_id
1 'polypeptide(L)'
;MKGNVSFIRPNDYLVPVGDTIGAKTVANWLGNDIQYSQRDVEEWLNVLSEVEAGKRKSGYQGTGNSHSVMIIQDVIYIECEYNDTHKVFITKSQFVDILNKYILFLRGGYKSSRVEVEPFTIEYEFEGDEALEQYINSGGDLV
;
A
#
# COMPACT_ATOMS: atom_id res chain seq x y z
N MET A 1 4.69 13.69 4.73
CA MET A 1 3.83 13.33 5.89
C MET A 1 4.29 11.99 6.47
N LYS A 2 3.88 11.63 7.70
CA LYS A 2 4.21 10.34 8.34
C LYS A 2 2.96 9.75 8.98
N GLY A 3 2.86 8.42 8.94
CA GLY A 3 1.86 7.66 9.67
C GLY A 3 2.42 6.31 10.10
N ASN A 4 1.76 5.65 11.03
CA ASN A 4 2.16 4.33 11.52
C ASN A 4 1.15 3.27 11.11
N VAL A 5 1.67 2.13 10.67
CA VAL A 5 0.92 0.90 10.50
C VAL A 5 1.21 0.01 11.70
N SER A 6 0.16 -0.25 12.49
CA SER A 6 0.17 -1.18 13.61
C SER A 6 -0.60 -2.45 13.25
N PHE A 7 -0.56 -3.47 14.10
CA PHE A 7 -1.29 -4.71 13.88
C PHE A 7 -2.14 -5.06 15.09
N ILE A 8 -3.43 -5.31 14.85
CA ILE A 8 -4.40 -5.67 15.90
C ILE A 8 -4.96 -7.07 15.65
N ARG A 9 -5.46 -7.76 16.69
CA ARG A 9 -6.09 -9.09 16.56
C ARG A 9 -7.60 -9.09 16.81
N PRO A 10 -8.43 -8.58 15.88
CA PRO A 10 -9.85 -8.86 15.93
C PRO A 10 -10.06 -10.35 15.58
N ASN A 11 -10.55 -11.14 16.54
CA ASN A 11 -10.89 -12.56 16.34
C ASN A 11 -9.71 -13.45 15.89
N ASP A 12 -8.56 -13.34 16.56
CA ASP A 12 -7.34 -14.15 16.35
C ASP A 12 -6.54 -13.92 15.04
N TYR A 13 -6.99 -13.03 14.15
CA TYR A 13 -6.25 -12.65 12.92
C TYR A 13 -5.55 -11.30 13.06
N LEU A 14 -4.26 -11.19 12.67
CA LEU A 14 -3.52 -9.92 12.74
C LEU A 14 -3.82 -9.00 11.56
N VAL A 15 -4.65 -8.00 11.78
CA VAL A 15 -5.04 -7.02 10.76
C VAL A 15 -4.16 -5.76 10.86
N PRO A 16 -3.54 -5.30 9.76
CA PRO A 16 -2.85 -4.02 9.74
C PRO A 16 -3.85 -2.86 9.89
N VAL A 17 -3.50 -1.84 10.67
CA VAL A 17 -4.30 -0.64 10.90
C VAL A 17 -3.43 0.61 10.89
N GLY A 18 -3.91 1.67 10.25
CA GLY A 18 -3.24 2.96 10.18
C GLY A 18 -3.79 4.00 11.16
N ASP A 19 -2.94 4.93 11.61
CA ASP A 19 -3.33 6.05 12.47
C ASP A 19 -3.77 7.30 11.67
N THR A 20 -3.18 7.56 10.51
CA THR A 20 -3.54 8.63 9.57
C THR A 20 -4.37 8.14 8.38
N ILE A 21 -4.90 9.03 7.54
CA ILE A 21 -5.65 8.61 6.33
C ILE A 21 -4.74 7.85 5.37
N GLY A 22 -3.52 8.34 5.13
CA GLY A 22 -2.54 7.68 4.28
C GLY A 22 -2.14 6.31 4.83
N ALA A 23 -1.85 6.24 6.14
CA ALA A 23 -1.55 4.97 6.79
C ALA A 23 -2.73 4.00 6.76
N LYS A 24 -3.97 4.47 6.94
CA LYS A 24 -5.18 3.63 6.83
C LYS A 24 -5.36 3.10 5.42
N THR A 25 -5.11 3.93 4.40
CA THR A 25 -5.21 3.51 3.00
C THR A 25 -4.20 2.41 2.69
N VAL A 26 -2.92 2.60 3.08
CA VAL A 26 -1.88 1.56 2.93
C VAL A 26 -2.22 0.30 3.74
N ALA A 27 -2.61 0.45 5.01
CA ALA A 27 -2.92 -0.69 5.87
C ALA A 27 -4.11 -1.51 5.32
N ASN A 28 -5.16 -0.84 4.87
CA ASN A 28 -6.32 -1.50 4.27
C ASN A 28 -5.94 -2.22 2.97
N TRP A 29 -5.13 -1.61 2.12
CA TRP A 29 -4.63 -2.26 0.90
C TRP A 29 -3.80 -3.51 1.22
N LEU A 30 -2.88 -3.43 2.18
CA LEU A 30 -2.11 -4.59 2.63
C LEU A 30 -3.00 -5.70 3.19
N GLY A 31 -4.00 -5.35 4.01
CA GLY A 31 -4.87 -6.32 4.66
C GLY A 31 -5.92 -6.95 3.73
N ASN A 32 -6.50 -6.18 2.81
CA ASN A 32 -7.63 -6.60 2.01
C ASN A 32 -7.21 -7.14 0.63
N ASP A 33 -6.17 -6.56 0.02
CA ASP A 33 -5.81 -6.79 -1.38
C ASP A 33 -4.55 -7.66 -1.50
N ILE A 34 -3.54 -7.41 -0.67
CA ILE A 34 -2.35 -8.26 -0.58
C ILE A 34 -2.58 -9.46 0.34
N GLN A 35 -3.42 -9.25 1.36
CA GLN A 35 -3.72 -10.22 2.41
C GLN A 35 -2.45 -10.78 3.04
N TYR A 36 -2.44 -12.07 3.37
CA TYR A 36 -1.31 -12.74 4.00
C TYR A 36 -0.46 -13.59 3.05
N SER A 37 -0.35 -13.17 1.78
CA SER A 37 0.38 -13.87 0.73
C SER A 37 1.73 -13.21 0.46
N GLN A 38 2.84 -13.92 0.75
CA GLN A 38 4.19 -13.44 0.37
C GLN A 38 4.33 -13.34 -1.15
N ARG A 39 3.68 -14.25 -1.88
CA ARG A 39 3.67 -14.25 -3.33
C ARG A 39 3.06 -12.97 -3.90
N ASP A 40 1.96 -12.48 -3.31
CA ASP A 40 1.28 -11.29 -3.82
C ASP A 40 2.16 -10.04 -3.60
N VAL A 41 2.92 -10.00 -2.50
CA VAL A 41 3.93 -8.95 -2.29
C VAL A 41 5.04 -9.02 -3.34
N GLU A 42 5.55 -10.21 -3.62
CA GLU A 42 6.58 -10.44 -4.65
C GLU A 42 6.08 -10.06 -6.05
N GLU A 43 4.81 -10.34 -6.36
CA GLU A 43 4.17 -9.93 -7.60
C GLU A 43 4.15 -8.39 -7.74
N TRP A 44 3.81 -7.65 -6.68
CA TRP A 44 3.89 -6.18 -6.70
C TRP A 44 5.30 -5.64 -6.87
N LEU A 45 6.29 -6.25 -6.23
CA LEU A 45 7.70 -5.88 -6.46
C LEU A 45 8.11 -6.12 -7.93
N ASN A 46 7.61 -7.19 -8.56
CA ASN A 46 7.82 -7.42 -9.98
C ASN A 46 7.10 -6.39 -10.86
N VAL A 47 5.86 -5.99 -10.53
CA VAL A 47 5.15 -4.90 -11.25
C VAL A 47 6.00 -3.63 -11.29
N LEU A 48 6.55 -3.22 -10.14
CA LEU A 48 7.38 -2.03 -10.03
C LEU A 48 8.66 -2.12 -10.89
N SER A 49 9.26 -3.30 -10.97
CA SER A 49 10.45 -3.58 -11.78
C SER A 49 10.13 -3.60 -13.28
N GLU A 50 8.99 -4.18 -13.67
CA GLU A 50 8.53 -4.21 -15.07
C GLU A 50 8.22 -2.81 -15.60
N VAL A 51 7.59 -1.96 -14.79
CA VAL A 51 7.33 -0.56 -15.16
C VAL A 51 8.63 0.22 -15.31
N GLU A 52 9.59 0.04 -14.40
CA GLU A 52 10.91 0.70 -14.48
C GLU A 52 11.70 0.27 -15.71
N ALA A 53 11.65 -1.01 -16.04
CA ALA A 53 12.31 -1.57 -17.22
C ALA A 53 11.59 -1.23 -18.53
N GLY A 54 10.47 -0.50 -18.50
CA GLY A 54 9.64 -0.20 -19.67
C GLY A 54 8.98 -1.42 -20.29
N LYS A 55 8.91 -2.55 -19.57
CA LYS A 55 8.25 -3.79 -20.00
C LYS A 55 6.75 -3.76 -19.74
N ARG A 56 6.31 -2.94 -18.79
CA ARG A 56 4.92 -2.66 -18.47
C ARG A 56 4.68 -1.15 -18.56
N LYS A 57 3.49 -0.75 -18.99
CA LYS A 57 3.10 0.67 -18.99
C LYS A 57 2.89 1.17 -17.56
N SER A 58 3.29 2.42 -17.33
CA SER A 58 2.79 3.20 -16.19
C SER A 58 1.28 3.44 -16.32
N GLY A 59 0.66 3.95 -15.26
CA GLY A 59 -0.77 4.17 -15.12
C GLY A 59 -1.38 3.15 -14.16
N TYR A 60 -2.66 2.85 -14.36
CA TYR A 60 -3.39 1.85 -13.59
C TYR A 60 -2.73 0.46 -13.67
N GLN A 61 -2.47 -0.14 -12.51
CA GLN A 61 -1.83 -1.45 -12.38
C GLN A 61 -2.78 -2.56 -11.94
N GLY A 62 -4.00 -2.19 -11.55
CA GLY A 62 -5.02 -3.12 -11.10
C GLY A 62 -5.79 -2.60 -9.90
N THR A 63 -7.02 -3.09 -9.80
CA THR A 63 -7.80 -3.16 -8.59
C THR A 63 -7.44 -4.46 -7.91
N GLY A 64 -7.12 -4.40 -6.62
CA GLY A 64 -7.18 -5.61 -5.82
C GLY A 64 -8.64 -5.97 -5.54
N ASN A 65 -8.93 -6.34 -4.30
CA ASN A 65 -10.30 -6.56 -3.85
C ASN A 65 -11.05 -5.24 -3.53
N SER A 66 -10.33 -4.16 -3.23
CA SER A 66 -10.93 -2.91 -2.73
C SER A 66 -10.15 -1.63 -3.01
N HIS A 67 -8.96 -1.73 -3.62
CA HIS A 67 -8.15 -0.56 -3.92
C HIS A 67 -7.61 -0.59 -5.35
N SER A 68 -7.60 0.58 -5.98
CA SER A 68 -6.87 0.83 -7.22
C SER A 68 -5.46 1.30 -6.90
N VAL A 69 -4.47 0.78 -7.63
CA VAL A 69 -3.08 1.22 -7.53
C VAL A 69 -2.62 1.72 -8.90
N MET A 70 -2.11 2.94 -8.93
CA MET A 70 -1.62 3.61 -10.13
C MET A 70 -0.16 3.99 -9.95
N ILE A 71 0.64 3.81 -10.98
CA ILE A 71 2.06 4.19 -11.00
C ILE A 71 2.24 5.30 -12.00
N ILE A 72 2.86 6.42 -11.61
CA ILE A 72 3.28 7.46 -12.55
C ILE A 72 4.66 7.95 -12.17
N GLN A 73 5.61 7.91 -13.11
CA GLN A 73 7.01 8.26 -12.84
C GLN A 73 7.54 7.51 -11.59
N ASP A 74 8.04 8.23 -10.58
CA ASP A 74 8.58 7.68 -9.32
C ASP A 74 7.57 7.71 -8.15
N VAL A 75 6.28 7.83 -8.44
CA VAL A 75 5.22 7.90 -7.43
C VAL A 75 4.12 6.87 -7.69
N ILE A 76 3.47 6.49 -6.61
CA ILE A 76 2.39 5.53 -6.53
C ILE A 76 1.19 6.24 -5.92
N TYR A 77 0.04 6.12 -6.56
CA TYR A 77 -1.23 6.54 -6.03
C TYR A 77 -2.06 5.30 -5.68
N ILE A 78 -2.67 5.31 -4.50
CA ILE A 78 -3.57 4.25 -4.05
C ILE A 78 -4.86 4.90 -3.59
N GLU A 79 -5.99 4.36 -4.02
CA GLU A 79 -7.31 4.78 -3.53
C GLU A 79 -8.20 3.59 -3.22
N CYS A 80 -9.05 3.75 -2.20
CA CYS A 80 -10.08 2.79 -1.86
C CYS A 80 -11.33 3.03 -2.70
N GLU A 81 -11.84 1.97 -3.33
CA GLU A 81 -13.06 2.01 -4.16
C GLU A 81 -14.34 2.24 -3.33
N TYR A 82 -14.28 2.00 -2.02
CA TYR A 82 -15.44 2.08 -1.13
C TYR A 82 -15.40 3.26 -0.16
N ASN A 83 -14.30 4.01 -0.13
CA ASN A 83 -14.15 5.17 0.73
C ASN A 83 -13.34 6.26 0.03
N ASP A 84 -14.05 7.29 -0.42
CA ASP A 84 -13.45 8.41 -1.16
C ASP A 84 -12.42 9.20 -0.37
N THR A 85 -12.41 9.14 0.96
CA THR A 85 -11.37 9.83 1.73
C THR A 85 -10.09 9.01 1.83
N HIS A 86 -10.12 7.71 1.52
CA HIS A 86 -8.95 6.82 1.63
C HIS A 86 -8.16 6.85 0.33
N LYS A 87 -7.24 7.81 0.27
CA LYS A 87 -6.33 8.06 -0.84
C LYS A 87 -4.94 8.36 -0.28
N VAL A 88 -3.91 7.88 -0.95
CA VAL A 88 -2.52 8.18 -0.57
C VAL A 88 -1.64 8.30 -1.80
N PHE A 89 -0.74 9.28 -1.77
CA PHE A 89 0.26 9.54 -2.79
C PHE A 89 1.65 9.37 -2.17
N ILE A 90 2.38 8.37 -2.65
CA ILE A 90 3.60 7.87 -2.00
C ILE A 90 4.71 7.65 -3.01
N THR A 91 5.96 7.85 -2.60
CA THR A 91 7.11 7.59 -3.49
C THR A 91 7.29 6.09 -3.70
N LYS A 92 7.85 5.72 -4.86
CA LYS A 92 8.16 4.33 -5.19
C LYS A 92 9.11 3.70 -4.17
N SER A 93 10.11 4.44 -3.71
CA SER A 93 11.06 3.96 -2.70
C SER A 93 10.35 3.60 -1.39
N GLN A 94 9.42 4.43 -0.94
CA GLN A 94 8.69 4.20 0.29
C GLN A 94 7.65 3.08 0.13
N PHE A 95 7.05 2.94 -1.04
CA PHE A 95 6.18 1.81 -1.37
C PHE A 95 6.95 0.47 -1.34
N VAL A 96 8.17 0.42 -1.89
CA VAL A 96 9.06 -0.76 -1.79
C VAL A 96 9.45 -1.07 -0.35
N ASP A 97 9.78 -0.05 0.45
CA ASP A 97 10.09 -0.21 1.87
C ASP A 97 8.90 -0.82 2.66
N ILE A 98 7.67 -0.35 2.38
CA ILE A 98 6.44 -0.91 2.96
C ILE A 98 6.29 -2.40 2.62
N LEU A 99 6.46 -2.77 1.35
CA LEU A 99 6.33 -4.16 0.91
C LEU A 99 7.37 -5.07 1.59
N ASN A 100 8.61 -4.59 1.72
CA ASN A 100 9.67 -5.33 2.42
C ASN A 100 9.35 -5.52 3.91
N LYS A 101 8.89 -4.46 4.60
CA LYS A 101 8.42 -4.54 6.00
C LYS A 101 7.26 -5.53 6.13
N TYR A 102 6.33 -5.52 5.18
CA TYR A 102 5.20 -6.44 5.18
C TYR A 102 5.62 -7.91 4.95
N ILE A 103 6.61 -8.18 4.08
CA ILE A 103 7.21 -9.53 3.96
C ILE A 103 7.77 -10.01 5.30
N LEU A 104 8.47 -9.15 6.04
CA LEU A 104 9.01 -9.50 7.36
C LEU A 104 7.88 -9.86 8.33
N PHE A 105 6.79 -9.10 8.33
CA PHE A 105 5.57 -9.43 9.07
C PHE A 105 5.02 -10.83 8.68
N LEU A 106 4.89 -11.11 7.39
CA LEU A 106 4.37 -12.40 6.90
C LEU A 106 5.27 -13.59 7.29
N ARG A 107 6.59 -13.36 7.37
CA ARG A 107 7.57 -14.37 7.80
C ARG A 107 7.64 -14.53 9.31
N GLY A 108 7.32 -13.49 10.08
CA GLY A 108 7.37 -13.47 11.54
C GLY A 108 6.38 -14.39 12.25
N GLY A 109 5.57 -15.18 11.52
CA GLY A 109 4.62 -16.11 12.12
C GLY A 109 3.38 -15.40 12.67
N TYR A 110 2.85 -14.42 11.93
CA TYR A 110 1.65 -13.63 12.27
C TYR A 110 0.44 -14.45 12.76
N LYS A 111 0.35 -15.74 12.39
CA LYS A 111 -0.68 -16.69 12.86
C LYS A 111 -0.55 -17.08 14.33
N SER A 112 0.62 -16.91 14.94
CA SER A 112 0.86 -17.25 16.34
C SER A 112 0.43 -16.09 17.24
N SER A 113 -0.50 -16.32 18.17
CA SER A 113 -0.93 -15.33 19.17
C SER A 113 0.16 -14.89 20.14
N ARG A 114 1.31 -15.58 20.15
CA ARG A 114 2.47 -15.27 21.01
C ARG A 114 3.48 -14.34 20.36
N VAL A 115 3.34 -14.05 19.06
CA VAL A 115 4.22 -13.13 18.36
C VAL A 115 3.60 -11.73 18.43
N GLU A 116 4.29 -10.83 19.10
CA GLU A 116 4.08 -9.39 18.95
C GLU A 116 4.71 -8.94 17.64
N VAL A 117 3.95 -8.18 16.86
CA VAL A 117 4.44 -7.61 15.61
C VAL A 117 4.71 -6.15 15.85
N GLU A 118 5.94 -5.74 15.58
CA GLU A 118 6.33 -4.35 15.72
C GLU A 118 5.59 -3.50 14.68
N PRO A 119 5.01 -2.35 15.09
CA PRO A 119 4.47 -1.39 14.14
C PRO A 119 5.61 -0.81 13.29
N PHE A 120 5.27 -0.32 12.11
CA PHE A 120 6.22 0.39 11.27
C PHE A 120 5.70 1.74 10.81
N THR A 121 6.59 2.72 10.79
CA THR A 121 6.31 4.04 10.22
C THR A 121 6.41 3.98 8.71
N ILE A 122 5.49 4.68 8.06
CA ILE A 122 5.48 4.97 6.63
C ILE A 122 5.57 6.49 6.41
N GLU A 123 6.16 6.85 5.29
CA GLU A 123 6.17 8.23 4.81
C GLU A 123 5.34 8.30 3.52
N TYR A 124 4.75 9.45 3.25
CA TYR A 124 3.96 9.69 2.04
C TYR A 124 3.87 11.20 1.83
N GLU A 125 3.63 11.63 0.59
CA GLU A 125 3.64 13.05 0.26
C GLU A 125 2.29 13.68 0.59
N PHE A 126 1.19 13.02 0.18
CA PHE A 126 -0.18 13.51 0.33
C PHE A 126 -1.15 12.39 0.70
N GLU A 127 -2.28 12.75 1.30
CA GLU A 127 -3.40 11.85 1.63
C GLU A 127 -4.75 12.53 1.34
N GLY A 128 -5.82 11.76 1.18
CA GLY A 128 -7.16 12.29 0.90
C GLY A 128 -7.25 12.98 -0.47
N ASP A 129 -8.06 14.03 -0.56
CA ASP A 129 -8.31 14.73 -1.84
C ASP A 129 -7.03 15.33 -2.44
N GLU A 130 -6.10 15.82 -1.61
CA GLU A 130 -4.81 16.33 -2.06
C GLU A 130 -3.97 15.25 -2.79
N ALA A 131 -4.11 13.98 -2.40
CA ALA A 131 -3.43 12.88 -3.08
C ALA A 131 -3.97 12.67 -4.51
N LEU A 132 -5.30 12.80 -4.70
CA LEU A 132 -5.92 12.72 -6.03
C LEU A 132 -5.53 13.91 -6.89
N GLU A 133 -5.64 15.13 -6.34
CA GLU A 133 -5.22 16.34 -7.05
C GLU A 133 -3.79 16.21 -7.55
N GLN A 134 -2.90 15.66 -6.71
CA GLN A 134 -1.51 15.53 -7.09
C GLN A 134 -1.22 14.39 -8.07
N TYR A 135 -2.01 13.32 -8.03
CA TYR A 135 -1.99 12.30 -9.06
C TYR A 135 -2.36 12.88 -10.44
N ILE A 136 -3.46 13.64 -10.51
CA ILE A 136 -3.91 14.29 -11.74
C ILE A 136 -2.88 15.31 -12.24
N ASN A 137 -2.34 16.16 -11.35
CA ASN A 137 -1.33 17.15 -11.69
C ASN A 137 -0.02 16.54 -12.20
N SER A 138 0.28 15.30 -11.79
CA SER A 138 1.42 14.53 -12.27
C SER A 138 1.20 13.94 -13.68
N GLY A 139 0.01 14.15 -14.27
CA GLY A 139 -0.40 13.57 -15.55
C GLY A 139 -1.05 12.19 -15.41
N GLY A 140 -1.52 11.85 -14.21
CA GLY A 140 -2.24 10.62 -13.93
C GLY A 140 -3.60 10.57 -14.63
N ASP A 141 -4.05 9.37 -14.97
CA ASP A 141 -5.36 9.11 -15.53
C ASP A 141 -6.03 7.97 -14.76
N LEU A 142 -7.28 8.15 -14.35
CA LEU A 142 -8.03 7.16 -13.58
C LEU A 142 -8.63 6.05 -14.47
N VAL A 143 -8.27 6.03 -15.77
CA VAL A 143 -8.91 5.23 -16.84
C VAL A 143 -7.93 4.25 -17.50
#